data_AF-A0A0W0VPI4-F1
#
_entry.id   AF-A0A0W0VPI4-F1
#
_cell.length_a   1.000
_cell.length_b   1.000
_cell.length_c   1.000
_cell.angle_alpha   90.00
_cell.angle_beta   90.00
_cell.angle_gamma   90.00
#
_symmetry.space_group_name_H-M   'P 1'
#
loop_
_entity.id
_entity.type
_entity.pdbx_description
1 polymer ?
#
loop_
_entity_poly.entity_id
_entity_poly.type
_entity_poly.pdbx_seq_one_letter_code
_entity_poly.pdbx_strand_id
1 'polypeptide(L)'
;MPGQLEGRFRDYFTRWRLKEAKNEELRLKTAVEIANYVSSALNIEKINQELKDSYSPPYKKFASYGELNYGSLLYCKLILEVYIEDSGLLRLEESEEKILLEKITYNIAGLYLESRVQTQEKLEGLVKNSTLWLEKFTANRNNPEHVKYLCCAFYVFLKTLTISLSQYYPWAKKATAKLVGIELDVFEEALKDLLEQISKKVSQLQTEILPTVLSSPQTVAEYLNERYLQLLKQESMEDADSVLQKIDTLKDYVLKVMTLVTTLQRNHELRSQIALAQTILTILHTNEHQVTGRKYFLELLQNNEDSFKLFIANLEEDSRREVLKKIDQLKKPDGYQQMSASIQYVGSWLTALPASTMRLTMSEQTQDAVISILPQTLDSECKAYVKSLATSYIHNLGQALNQNEDQLKKLIKTLSAGQSEFEKLLTNLSAEVLPLRAATEGTIASLEAYKQLLQLASNRQEKLREIESLDIKAAAFLSAHDSFLIKLCKFLSQFFGCFAIKEVEQVDVIKEIKRKLGLLREEYHDFFMKEIETFKETSTLSLNLKNHIVKQLEMRNSINPGEPVTNLLSEDCTRSYTAITQRFFKLRQELSEDDKEMRNDSNMGILD
;
A
#
# COMPACT_ATOMS: atom_id res chain seq x y z
N MET A 1 -10.31 3.23 -8.88
CA MET A 1 -11.14 2.20 -9.55
C MET A 1 -12.20 2.70 -10.55
N PRO A 2 -12.74 3.94 -10.51
CA PRO A 2 -13.75 4.41 -11.48
C PRO A 2 -13.33 4.37 -12.96
N GLY A 3 -12.13 4.89 -13.28
CA GLY A 3 -11.64 5.01 -14.66
C GLY A 3 -11.35 3.67 -15.36
N GLN A 4 -10.86 2.67 -14.62
CA GLN A 4 -10.64 1.31 -15.14
C GLN A 4 -11.97 0.60 -15.46
N LEU A 5 -13.02 0.84 -14.67
CA LEU A 5 -14.34 0.26 -14.90
C LEU A 5 -15.05 0.91 -16.09
N GLU A 6 -14.93 2.23 -16.25
CA GLU A 6 -15.46 2.94 -17.43
C GLU A 6 -14.83 2.44 -18.73
N GLY A 7 -13.49 2.27 -18.77
CA GLY A 7 -12.81 1.72 -19.94
C GLY A 7 -13.34 0.34 -20.33
N ARG A 8 -13.45 -0.57 -19.34
CA ARG A 8 -14.01 -1.91 -19.55
C ARG A 8 -15.46 -1.86 -20.02
N PHE A 9 -16.29 -0.99 -19.42
CA PHE A 9 -17.68 -0.80 -19.82
C PHE A 9 -17.81 -0.35 -21.27
N ARG A 10 -16.98 0.61 -21.69
CA ARG A 10 -16.92 1.09 -23.06
C ARG A 10 -16.51 0.00 -24.04
N ASP A 11 -15.53 -0.83 -23.68
CA ASP A 11 -15.06 -1.95 -24.50
C ASP A 11 -16.12 -3.05 -24.64
N TYR A 12 -16.75 -3.45 -23.54
CA TYR A 12 -17.85 -4.41 -23.53
C TYR A 12 -19.05 -3.91 -24.33
N PHE A 13 -19.43 -2.65 -24.13
CA PHE A 13 -20.55 -2.04 -24.83
C PHE A 13 -20.29 -1.92 -26.33
N THR A 14 -19.09 -1.49 -26.73
CA THR A 14 -18.71 -1.37 -28.15
C THR A 14 -18.67 -2.74 -28.84
N ARG A 15 -18.14 -3.78 -28.17
CA ARG A 15 -18.15 -5.15 -28.71
C ARG A 15 -19.56 -5.70 -28.88
N TRP A 16 -20.47 -5.41 -27.94
CA TRP A 16 -21.84 -5.92 -27.98
C TRP A 16 -22.74 -5.14 -28.96
N ARG A 17 -22.71 -3.81 -28.93
CA ARG A 17 -23.60 -2.94 -29.73
C ARG A 17 -23.02 -2.56 -31.09
N LEU A 18 -21.73 -2.77 -31.30
CA LEU A 18 -21.04 -2.49 -32.57
C LEU A 18 -21.30 -1.04 -33.01
N LYS A 19 -21.91 -0.84 -34.18
CA LYS A 19 -22.19 0.48 -34.76
C LYS A 19 -23.22 1.28 -33.95
N GLU A 20 -24.11 0.61 -33.23
CA GLU A 20 -25.15 1.26 -32.42
C GLU A 20 -24.60 1.88 -31.13
N ALA A 21 -23.42 1.46 -30.67
CA ALA A 21 -22.81 1.97 -29.44
C ALA A 21 -22.68 3.51 -29.46
N LYS A 22 -22.33 4.10 -30.62
CA LYS A 22 -22.21 5.55 -30.80
C LYS A 22 -23.54 6.29 -30.63
N ASN A 23 -24.63 5.69 -31.09
CA ASN A 23 -25.97 6.27 -31.00
C ASN A 23 -26.55 6.15 -29.59
N GLU A 24 -25.98 5.27 -28.76
CA GLU A 24 -26.46 4.91 -27.43
C GLU A 24 -25.53 5.39 -26.31
N GLU A 25 -24.62 6.32 -26.60
CA GLU A 25 -23.61 6.81 -25.65
C GLU A 25 -24.21 7.36 -24.34
N LEU A 26 -25.41 7.96 -24.39
CA LEU A 26 -26.11 8.47 -23.21
C LEU A 26 -26.52 7.34 -22.23
N ARG A 27 -26.81 6.15 -22.76
CA ARG A 27 -27.10 4.96 -21.94
C ARG A 27 -25.84 4.47 -21.25
N LEU A 28 -24.70 4.48 -21.95
CA LEU A 28 -23.39 4.15 -21.37
C LEU A 28 -23.02 5.15 -20.26
N LYS A 29 -23.19 6.45 -20.48
CA LYS A 29 -22.95 7.48 -19.44
C LYS A 29 -23.79 7.26 -18.19
N THR A 30 -25.07 6.91 -18.38
CA THR A 30 -25.95 6.54 -17.26
C THR A 30 -25.44 5.31 -16.51
N ALA A 31 -24.98 4.28 -17.24
CA ALA A 31 -24.44 3.07 -16.63
C ALA A 31 -23.17 3.35 -15.82
N VAL A 32 -22.30 4.23 -16.31
CA VAL A 32 -21.08 4.69 -15.61
C VAL A 32 -21.43 5.47 -14.34
N GLU A 33 -22.44 6.35 -14.37
CA GLU A 33 -22.89 7.05 -13.15
C GLU A 33 -23.39 6.10 -12.07
N ILE A 34 -24.15 5.07 -12.45
CA ILE A 34 -24.61 4.03 -11.51
C ILE A 34 -23.40 3.27 -10.96
N ALA A 35 -22.44 2.89 -11.80
CA ALA A 35 -21.24 2.18 -11.38
C ALA A 35 -20.38 2.99 -10.39
N ASN A 36 -20.23 4.30 -10.64
CA ASN A 36 -19.52 5.22 -9.76
C ASN A 36 -20.20 5.29 -8.38
N TYR A 37 -21.53 5.36 -8.36
CA TYR A 37 -22.29 5.33 -7.11
C TYR A 37 -22.09 4.01 -6.34
N VAL A 38 -22.27 2.86 -6.98
CA VAL A 38 -22.09 1.55 -6.32
C VAL A 38 -20.68 1.39 -5.75
N SER A 39 -19.67 1.83 -6.48
CA SER A 39 -18.27 1.77 -6.04
C SER A 39 -18.01 2.65 -4.81
N SER A 40 -18.75 3.75 -4.65
CA SER A 40 -18.68 4.64 -3.48
C SER A 40 -19.55 4.19 -2.29
N ALA A 41 -20.51 3.28 -2.51
CA ALA A 41 -21.56 2.90 -1.57
C ALA A 41 -21.67 1.37 -1.41
N LEU A 42 -20.60 0.68 -1.01
CA LEU A 42 -20.57 -0.78 -0.75
C LEU A 42 -21.33 -1.23 0.51
N ASN A 43 -22.35 -0.48 0.92
CA ASN A 43 -23.16 -0.75 2.09
C ASN A 43 -24.65 -0.61 1.70
N ILE A 44 -25.40 -1.72 1.83
CA ILE A 44 -26.80 -1.79 1.41
C ILE A 44 -27.68 -0.89 2.27
N GLU A 45 -27.42 -0.77 3.57
CA GLU A 45 -28.19 0.11 4.45
C GLU A 45 -28.08 1.57 4.00
N LYS A 46 -26.88 2.02 3.65
CA LYS A 46 -26.59 3.35 3.09
C LYS A 46 -27.28 3.52 1.74
N ILE A 47 -27.16 2.55 0.83
CA ILE A 47 -27.85 2.61 -0.46
C ILE A 47 -29.37 2.76 -0.26
N ASN A 48 -29.96 1.97 0.63
CA ASN A 48 -31.40 2.01 0.89
C ASN A 48 -31.84 3.35 1.51
N GLN A 49 -30.96 4.02 2.25
CA GLN A 49 -31.21 5.35 2.82
C GLN A 49 -31.05 6.48 1.79
N GLU A 50 -30.08 6.36 0.88
CA GLU A 50 -29.77 7.40 -0.11
C GLU A 50 -30.63 7.28 -1.38
N LEU A 51 -31.08 6.07 -1.72
CA LEU A 51 -31.89 5.77 -2.90
C LEU A 51 -33.31 5.33 -2.48
N LYS A 52 -34.04 6.25 -1.83
CA LYS A 52 -35.38 5.98 -1.28
C LYS A 52 -36.49 6.08 -2.32
N ASP A 53 -36.43 7.09 -3.17
CA ASP A 53 -37.49 7.48 -4.09
C ASP A 53 -36.94 8.21 -5.33
N SER A 54 -37.84 8.69 -6.19
CA SER A 54 -37.48 9.40 -7.43
C SER A 54 -36.91 10.81 -7.20
N TYR A 55 -37.06 11.35 -5.99
CA TYR A 55 -36.56 12.69 -5.63
C TYR A 55 -35.15 12.65 -5.03
N SER A 56 -34.71 11.45 -4.65
CA SER A 56 -33.41 11.17 -4.06
C SER A 56 -32.27 11.67 -4.96
N PRO A 57 -31.23 12.34 -4.40
CA PRO A 57 -30.14 12.90 -5.21
C PRO A 57 -29.43 11.88 -6.13
N PRO A 58 -29.11 10.64 -5.69
CA PRO A 58 -28.51 9.64 -6.57
C PRO A 58 -29.43 9.28 -7.74
N TYR A 59 -30.73 9.12 -7.49
CA TYR A 59 -31.72 8.80 -8.53
C TYR A 59 -31.78 9.90 -9.60
N LYS A 60 -31.82 11.18 -9.18
CA LYS A 60 -31.77 12.33 -10.10
C LYS A 60 -30.48 12.39 -10.90
N LYS A 61 -29.35 12.03 -10.27
CA LYS A 61 -28.05 11.97 -10.95
C LYS A 61 -28.05 10.90 -12.03
N PHE A 62 -28.56 9.71 -11.76
CA PHE A 62 -28.70 8.64 -12.77
C PHE A 62 -29.63 9.07 -13.91
N ALA A 63 -30.68 9.83 -13.61
CA ALA A 63 -31.63 10.32 -14.61
C ALA A 63 -31.12 11.52 -15.43
N SER A 64 -29.94 12.08 -15.14
CA SER A 64 -29.44 13.32 -15.76
C SER A 64 -29.28 13.26 -17.27
N TYR A 65 -29.08 12.06 -17.83
CA TYR A 65 -28.94 11.84 -19.28
C TYR A 65 -30.26 11.42 -19.97
N GLY A 66 -31.37 11.34 -19.25
CA GLY A 66 -32.69 10.97 -19.79
C GLY A 66 -32.87 9.48 -20.13
N GLU A 67 -31.84 8.64 -19.93
CA GLU A 67 -31.81 7.24 -20.36
C GLU A 67 -31.81 6.24 -19.18
N LEU A 68 -32.37 6.61 -18.02
CA LEU A 68 -32.27 5.84 -16.77
C LEU A 68 -32.61 4.34 -16.90
N ASN A 69 -33.72 4.02 -17.57
CA ASN A 69 -34.20 2.64 -17.68
C ASN A 69 -33.25 1.77 -18.52
N TYR A 70 -32.79 2.28 -19.66
CA TYR A 70 -31.87 1.56 -20.53
C TYR A 70 -30.44 1.56 -19.97
N GLY A 71 -30.03 2.65 -19.33
CA GLY A 71 -28.73 2.76 -18.67
C GLY A 71 -28.59 1.84 -17.45
N SER A 72 -29.65 1.64 -16.67
CA SER A 72 -29.65 0.69 -15.54
C SER A 72 -29.61 -0.77 -16.00
N LEU A 73 -30.33 -1.13 -17.07
CA LEU A 73 -30.20 -2.44 -17.72
C LEU A 73 -28.78 -2.65 -18.25
N LEU A 74 -28.24 -1.65 -18.94
CA LEU A 74 -26.87 -1.70 -19.47
C LEU A 74 -25.84 -1.86 -18.35
N TYR A 75 -25.95 -1.09 -17.27
CA TYR A 75 -25.09 -1.23 -16.10
C TYR A 75 -25.06 -2.67 -15.57
N CYS A 76 -26.24 -3.24 -15.33
CA CYS A 76 -26.38 -4.57 -14.77
C CYS A 76 -25.79 -5.65 -15.71
N LYS A 77 -25.94 -5.49 -17.02
CA LYS A 77 -25.30 -6.38 -18.01
C LYS A 77 -23.78 -6.28 -17.95
N LEU A 78 -23.23 -5.06 -17.99
CA LEU A 78 -21.79 -4.84 -18.06
C LEU A 78 -21.09 -5.29 -16.77
N ILE A 79 -21.72 -5.08 -15.61
CA ILE A 79 -21.14 -5.50 -14.32
C ILE A 79 -21.13 -7.02 -14.14
N LEU A 80 -22.07 -7.72 -14.76
CA LEU A 80 -22.06 -9.18 -14.82
C LEU A 80 -20.91 -9.72 -15.68
N GLU A 81 -20.67 -9.10 -16.84
CA GLU A 81 -19.53 -9.46 -17.70
C GLU A 81 -18.19 -9.22 -16.98
N VAL A 82 -18.07 -8.10 -16.27
CA VAL A 82 -16.93 -7.81 -15.40
C VAL A 82 -16.77 -8.87 -14.31
N TYR A 83 -17.84 -9.24 -13.61
CA TYR A 83 -17.77 -10.25 -12.57
C TYR A 83 -17.39 -11.64 -13.10
N ILE A 84 -17.92 -12.05 -14.26
CA ILE A 84 -17.59 -13.33 -14.90
C ILE A 84 -16.11 -13.38 -15.27
N GLU A 85 -15.55 -12.28 -15.79
CA GLU A 85 -14.13 -12.15 -16.10
C GLU A 85 -13.27 -12.20 -14.83
N ASP A 86 -13.58 -11.35 -13.84
CA ASP A 86 -12.76 -11.18 -12.62
C ASP A 86 -12.83 -12.38 -11.68
N SER A 87 -13.91 -13.16 -11.74
CA SER A 87 -14.07 -14.41 -10.99
C SER A 87 -13.36 -15.61 -11.65
N GLY A 88 -12.71 -15.43 -12.80
CA GLY A 88 -12.06 -16.50 -13.55
C GLY A 88 -13.01 -17.51 -14.19
N LEU A 89 -14.33 -17.23 -14.19
CA LEU A 89 -15.37 -18.13 -14.70
C LEU A 89 -15.27 -18.32 -16.22
N LEU A 90 -14.63 -17.40 -16.95
CA LEU A 90 -14.38 -17.54 -18.38
C LEU A 90 -13.65 -18.85 -18.75
N ARG A 91 -12.77 -19.35 -17.87
CA ARG A 91 -11.96 -20.57 -18.09
C ARG A 91 -12.70 -21.87 -17.75
N LEU A 92 -13.91 -21.77 -17.21
CA LEU A 92 -14.72 -22.90 -16.73
C LEU A 92 -16.01 -22.97 -17.55
N GLU A 93 -15.93 -23.52 -18.77
CA GLU A 93 -17.04 -23.56 -19.72
C GLU A 93 -18.28 -24.28 -19.17
N GLU A 94 -18.10 -25.30 -18.32
CA GLU A 94 -19.18 -26.08 -17.70
C GLU A 94 -19.60 -25.58 -16.31
N SER A 95 -19.16 -24.38 -15.89
CA SER A 95 -19.54 -23.85 -14.58
C SER A 95 -21.04 -23.54 -14.51
N GLU A 96 -21.75 -24.19 -13.59
CA GLU A 96 -23.17 -23.92 -13.33
C GLU A 96 -23.43 -22.44 -12.98
N GLU A 97 -22.49 -21.79 -12.29
CA GLU A 97 -22.59 -20.37 -11.95
C GLU A 97 -22.47 -19.49 -13.19
N LYS A 98 -21.49 -19.78 -14.06
CA LYS A 98 -21.31 -19.06 -15.33
C LYS A 98 -22.59 -19.14 -16.16
N ILE A 99 -23.13 -20.35 -16.33
CA ILE A 99 -24.38 -20.59 -17.08
C ILE A 99 -25.54 -19.78 -16.48
N LEU A 100 -25.61 -19.68 -15.16
CA LEU A 100 -26.66 -18.93 -14.47
C LEU A 100 -26.52 -17.42 -14.68
N LEU A 101 -25.30 -16.88 -14.54
CA LEU A 101 -25.02 -15.46 -14.77
C LEU A 101 -25.19 -15.07 -16.25
N GLU A 102 -24.86 -15.97 -17.18
CA GLU A 102 -25.11 -15.79 -18.61
C GLU A 102 -26.62 -15.77 -18.92
N LYS A 103 -27.42 -16.60 -18.25
CA LYS A 103 -28.89 -16.53 -18.36
C LYS A 103 -29.46 -15.20 -17.85
N ILE A 104 -28.92 -14.69 -16.74
CA ILE A 104 -29.29 -13.35 -16.23
C ILE A 104 -28.91 -12.28 -17.26
N THR A 105 -27.67 -12.35 -17.78
CA THR A 105 -27.16 -11.44 -18.81
C THR A 105 -28.01 -11.47 -20.07
N TYR A 106 -28.42 -12.65 -20.52
CA TYR A 106 -29.31 -12.86 -21.67
C TYR A 106 -30.68 -12.19 -21.46
N ASN A 107 -31.29 -12.37 -20.29
CA ASN A 107 -32.58 -11.73 -19.97
C ASN A 107 -32.47 -10.20 -19.96
N ILE A 108 -31.41 -9.65 -19.35
CA ILE A 108 -31.15 -8.21 -19.33
C ILE A 108 -30.90 -7.67 -20.75
N ALA A 109 -30.07 -8.35 -21.53
CA ALA A 109 -29.80 -8.00 -22.93
C ALA A 109 -31.09 -8.02 -23.77
N GLY A 110 -31.92 -9.05 -23.57
CA GLY A 110 -33.22 -9.18 -24.24
C GLY A 110 -34.20 -8.08 -23.85
N LEU A 111 -34.19 -7.60 -22.61
CA LEU A 111 -35.00 -6.46 -22.15
C LEU A 111 -34.49 -5.13 -22.73
N TYR A 112 -33.17 -5.01 -22.89
CA TYR A 112 -32.53 -3.83 -23.47
C TYR A 112 -32.81 -3.70 -24.97
N LEU A 113 -32.69 -4.80 -25.73
CA LEU A 113 -32.84 -4.81 -27.18
C LEU A 113 -34.31 -4.87 -27.63
N GLU A 114 -35.12 -5.66 -26.93
CA GLU A 114 -36.48 -6.02 -27.37
C GLU A 114 -37.45 -5.98 -26.19
N SER A 115 -37.68 -4.78 -25.65
CA SER A 115 -38.47 -4.55 -24.44
C SER A 115 -39.95 -4.98 -24.50
N ARG A 116 -40.45 -5.37 -25.69
CA ARG A 116 -41.84 -5.82 -25.93
C ARG A 116 -41.96 -7.31 -26.23
N VAL A 117 -40.85 -8.02 -26.45
CA VAL A 117 -40.85 -9.44 -26.85
C VAL A 117 -40.50 -10.29 -25.64
N GLN A 118 -41.39 -11.21 -25.27
CA GLN A 118 -41.19 -12.14 -24.14
C GLN A 118 -40.80 -11.43 -22.83
N THR A 119 -41.28 -10.21 -22.64
CA THR A 119 -40.88 -9.34 -21.52
C THR A 119 -41.19 -10.00 -20.17
N GLN A 120 -42.34 -10.65 -20.03
CA GLN A 120 -42.70 -11.39 -18.82
C GLN A 120 -41.71 -12.52 -18.51
N GLU A 121 -41.42 -13.38 -19.49
CA GLU A 121 -40.47 -14.50 -19.35
C GLU A 121 -39.07 -14.00 -18.98
N LYS A 122 -38.60 -12.91 -19.60
CA LYS A 122 -37.30 -12.30 -19.30
C LYS A 122 -37.26 -11.72 -17.87
N LEU A 123 -38.33 -11.07 -17.41
CA LEU A 123 -38.43 -10.50 -16.06
C LEU A 123 -38.52 -11.60 -14.98
N GLU A 124 -39.33 -12.63 -15.20
CA GLU A 124 -39.42 -13.80 -14.32
C GLU A 124 -38.09 -14.56 -14.28
N GLY A 125 -37.46 -14.75 -15.43
CA GLY A 125 -36.14 -15.38 -15.54
C GLY A 125 -35.05 -14.57 -14.83
N LEU A 126 -35.10 -13.23 -14.90
CA LEU A 126 -34.19 -12.35 -14.18
C LEU A 126 -34.29 -12.56 -12.66
N VAL A 127 -35.51 -12.52 -12.11
CA VAL A 127 -35.73 -12.73 -10.67
C VAL A 127 -35.31 -14.14 -10.26
N LYS A 128 -35.86 -15.16 -10.93
CA LYS A 128 -35.59 -16.57 -10.63
C LYS A 128 -34.10 -16.90 -10.67
N ASN A 129 -33.40 -16.50 -11.72
CA ASN A 129 -31.97 -16.82 -11.85
C ASN A 129 -31.11 -16.02 -10.86
N SER A 130 -31.50 -14.79 -10.52
CA SER A 130 -30.81 -14.00 -9.50
C SER A 130 -30.98 -14.61 -8.11
N THR A 131 -32.19 -15.05 -7.76
CA THR A 131 -32.46 -15.80 -6.52
C THR A 131 -31.62 -17.08 -6.45
N LEU A 132 -31.65 -17.90 -7.50
CA LEU A 132 -30.85 -19.12 -7.57
C LEU A 132 -29.34 -18.84 -7.42
N TRP A 133 -28.86 -17.73 -7.98
CA TRP A 133 -27.46 -17.36 -7.87
C TRP A 133 -27.11 -16.98 -6.43
N LEU A 134 -27.97 -16.17 -5.79
CA LEU A 134 -27.83 -15.78 -4.39
C LEU A 134 -27.83 -16.99 -3.45
N GLU A 135 -28.67 -17.98 -3.69
CA GLU A 135 -28.76 -19.17 -2.82
C GLU A 135 -27.54 -20.10 -2.98
N LYS A 136 -27.13 -20.37 -4.22
CA LYS A 136 -26.16 -21.44 -4.52
C LYS A 136 -24.71 -21.00 -4.55
N PHE A 137 -24.43 -19.76 -4.96
CA PHE A 137 -23.07 -19.37 -5.37
C PHE A 137 -22.44 -18.23 -4.56
N THR A 138 -23.14 -17.74 -3.54
CA THR A 138 -22.65 -16.64 -2.69
C THR A 138 -22.02 -17.09 -1.37
N ALA A 139 -22.12 -18.37 -1.01
CA ALA A 139 -21.49 -18.92 0.19
C ALA A 139 -20.10 -19.50 -0.13
N ASN A 140 -19.13 -19.37 0.80
CA ASN A 140 -17.81 -20.02 0.74
C ASN A 140 -16.97 -19.73 -0.52
N ARG A 141 -16.97 -18.48 -1.01
CA ARG A 141 -16.04 -18.07 -2.07
C ARG A 141 -14.70 -17.61 -1.52
N ASN A 142 -13.63 -17.91 -2.27
CA ASN A 142 -12.26 -17.45 -2.01
C ASN A 142 -12.11 -15.91 -2.00
N ASN A 143 -13.11 -15.19 -2.53
CA ASN A 143 -13.14 -13.72 -2.53
C ASN A 143 -14.57 -13.21 -2.21
N PRO A 144 -14.90 -13.03 -0.92
CA PRO A 144 -16.23 -12.58 -0.50
C PRO A 144 -16.51 -11.11 -0.87
N GLU A 145 -15.48 -10.30 -1.09
CA GLU A 145 -15.63 -8.89 -1.51
C GLU A 145 -16.18 -8.79 -2.94
N HIS A 146 -15.76 -9.67 -3.87
CA HIS A 146 -16.32 -9.69 -5.23
C HIS A 146 -17.82 -10.06 -5.25
N VAL A 147 -18.23 -11.01 -4.41
CA VAL A 147 -19.64 -11.40 -4.26
C VAL A 147 -20.45 -10.25 -3.68
N LYS A 148 -19.93 -9.61 -2.62
CA LYS A 148 -20.54 -8.44 -1.99
C LYS A 148 -20.71 -7.29 -2.97
N TYR A 149 -19.71 -7.03 -3.81
CA TYR A 149 -19.77 -6.00 -4.84
C TYR A 149 -20.90 -6.28 -5.84
N LEU A 150 -20.99 -7.51 -6.37
CA LEU A 150 -22.06 -7.88 -7.31
C LEU A 150 -23.45 -7.83 -6.63
N CYS A 151 -23.56 -8.25 -5.37
CA CYS A 151 -24.79 -8.10 -4.59
C CYS A 151 -25.21 -6.63 -4.45
N CYS A 152 -24.28 -5.71 -4.17
CA CYS A 152 -24.57 -4.29 -4.11
C CYS A 152 -24.98 -3.73 -5.49
N ALA A 153 -24.32 -4.16 -6.56
CA ALA A 153 -24.65 -3.79 -7.93
C ALA A 153 -26.08 -4.22 -8.31
N PHE A 154 -26.44 -5.48 -8.02
CA PHE A 154 -27.81 -5.97 -8.19
C PHE A 154 -28.80 -5.20 -7.33
N TYR A 155 -28.45 -4.91 -6.07
CA TYR A 155 -29.33 -4.15 -5.19
C TYR A 155 -29.66 -2.77 -5.77
N VAL A 156 -28.66 -2.03 -6.27
CA VAL A 156 -28.88 -0.69 -6.87
C VAL A 156 -29.72 -0.77 -8.15
N PHE A 157 -29.43 -1.74 -9.02
CA PHE A 157 -30.21 -1.98 -10.23
C PHE A 157 -31.68 -2.28 -9.91
N LEU A 158 -31.94 -3.26 -9.03
CA LEU A 158 -33.29 -3.67 -8.65
C LEU A 158 -34.02 -2.55 -7.91
N LYS A 159 -33.34 -1.80 -7.03
CA LYS A 159 -33.93 -0.65 -6.33
C LYS A 159 -34.32 0.46 -7.31
N THR A 160 -33.47 0.76 -8.30
CA THR A 160 -33.76 1.74 -9.35
C THR A 160 -34.97 1.31 -10.18
N LEU A 161 -35.07 0.01 -10.50
CA LEU A 161 -36.21 -0.56 -11.20
C LEU A 161 -37.49 -0.45 -10.37
N THR A 162 -37.45 -0.77 -9.07
CA THR A 162 -38.60 -0.64 -8.16
C THR A 162 -39.08 0.81 -8.05
N ILE A 163 -38.16 1.79 -7.93
CA ILE A 163 -38.51 3.22 -7.90
C ILE A 163 -39.11 3.67 -9.23
N SER A 164 -38.62 3.14 -10.35
CA SER A 164 -39.17 3.45 -11.68
C SER A 164 -40.57 2.86 -11.85
N LEU A 165 -40.82 1.66 -11.32
CA LEU A 165 -42.12 0.98 -11.35
C LEU A 165 -43.16 1.64 -10.43
N SER A 166 -42.74 2.18 -9.28
CA SER A 166 -43.65 2.85 -8.34
C SER A 166 -44.18 4.20 -8.84
N GLN A 167 -43.50 4.81 -9.83
CA GLN A 167 -43.95 6.05 -10.47
C GLN A 167 -45.14 5.87 -11.44
N TYR A 168 -45.44 4.64 -11.85
CA TYR A 168 -46.60 4.38 -12.70
C TYR A 168 -47.89 4.51 -11.90
N TYR A 169 -48.83 5.30 -12.44
CA TYR A 169 -50.18 5.39 -11.88
C TYR A 169 -50.85 4.00 -11.85
N PRO A 170 -51.72 3.71 -10.85
CA PRO A 170 -52.39 2.41 -10.73
C PRO A 170 -53.16 1.97 -11.99
N TRP A 171 -53.70 2.92 -12.76
CA TRP A 171 -54.39 2.63 -14.01
C TRP A 171 -53.42 2.22 -15.14
N ALA A 172 -52.20 2.79 -15.16
CA ALA A 172 -51.17 2.44 -16.13
C ALA A 172 -50.65 1.03 -15.86
N LYS A 173 -50.49 0.64 -14.59
CA LYS A 173 -50.15 -0.74 -14.20
C LYS A 173 -51.19 -1.77 -14.63
N LYS A 174 -52.49 -1.43 -14.50
CA LYS A 174 -53.59 -2.27 -14.98
C LYS A 174 -53.67 -2.34 -16.51
N ALA A 175 -53.30 -1.26 -17.21
CA ALA A 175 -53.26 -1.22 -18.67
C ALA A 175 -52.11 -2.08 -19.23
N THR A 176 -50.93 -2.05 -18.62
CA THR A 176 -49.79 -2.90 -19.01
C THR A 176 -50.07 -4.39 -18.81
N ALA A 177 -50.80 -4.77 -17.75
CA ALA A 177 -51.25 -6.14 -17.55
C ALA A 177 -52.16 -6.63 -18.68
N LYS A 178 -53.07 -5.76 -19.16
CA LYS A 178 -53.98 -6.10 -20.27
C LYS A 178 -53.33 -6.08 -21.66
N LEU A 179 -52.34 -5.22 -21.88
CA LEU A 179 -51.74 -4.99 -23.21
C LEU A 179 -50.49 -5.85 -23.47
N VAL A 180 -49.73 -6.17 -22.43
CA VAL A 180 -48.44 -6.86 -22.54
C VAL A 180 -48.43 -8.18 -21.76
N GLY A 181 -49.51 -8.48 -21.03
CA GLY A 181 -49.65 -9.70 -20.22
C GLY A 181 -48.84 -9.67 -18.91
N ILE A 182 -48.24 -8.54 -18.54
CA ILE A 182 -47.34 -8.45 -17.38
C ILE A 182 -48.11 -7.97 -16.13
N GLU A 183 -48.21 -8.82 -15.12
CA GLU A 183 -48.72 -8.44 -13.80
C GLU A 183 -47.65 -7.68 -12.99
N LEU A 184 -47.59 -6.36 -13.21
CA LEU A 184 -46.57 -5.50 -12.58
C LEU A 184 -46.61 -5.52 -11.04
N ASP A 185 -47.76 -5.75 -10.42
CA ASP A 185 -47.87 -5.83 -8.96
C ASP A 185 -47.19 -7.08 -8.41
N VAL A 186 -47.34 -8.23 -9.09
CA VAL A 186 -46.65 -9.49 -8.74
C VAL A 186 -45.15 -9.36 -8.95
N PHE A 187 -44.74 -8.70 -10.03
CA PHE A 187 -43.34 -8.45 -10.30
C PHE A 187 -42.70 -7.49 -9.28
N GLU A 188 -43.41 -6.43 -8.88
CA GLU A 188 -42.92 -5.50 -7.85
C GLU A 188 -42.71 -6.19 -6.50
N GLU A 189 -43.60 -7.12 -6.13
CA GLU A 189 -43.46 -7.91 -4.91
C GLU A 189 -42.25 -8.87 -4.99
N ALA A 190 -42.06 -9.53 -6.14
CA ALA A 190 -40.91 -10.39 -6.37
C ALA A 190 -39.57 -9.63 -6.33
N LEU A 191 -39.56 -8.36 -6.78
CA LEU A 191 -38.39 -7.48 -6.64
C LEU A 191 -38.11 -7.10 -5.18
N LYS A 192 -39.15 -6.84 -4.38
CA LYS A 192 -39.01 -6.53 -2.94
C LYS A 192 -38.43 -7.73 -2.18
N ASP A 193 -38.95 -8.92 -2.43
CA ASP A 193 -38.44 -10.15 -1.81
C ASP A 193 -36.98 -10.39 -2.19
N LEU A 194 -36.62 -10.24 -3.48
CA LEU A 194 -35.23 -10.35 -3.93
C LEU A 194 -34.30 -9.31 -3.27
N LEU A 195 -34.75 -8.06 -3.14
CA LEU A 195 -33.99 -7.01 -2.44
C LEU A 195 -33.75 -7.36 -0.96
N GLU A 196 -34.75 -7.93 -0.28
CA GLU A 196 -34.62 -8.40 1.10
C GLU A 196 -33.63 -9.56 1.22
N GLN A 197 -33.72 -10.54 0.31
CA GLN A 197 -32.78 -11.67 0.26
C GLN A 197 -31.33 -11.21 0.04
N ILE A 198 -31.10 -10.26 -0.88
CA ILE A 198 -29.77 -9.67 -1.11
C ILE A 198 -29.27 -8.98 0.16
N SER A 199 -30.13 -8.18 0.82
CA SER A 199 -29.77 -7.46 2.05
C SER A 199 -29.32 -8.43 3.14
N LYS A 200 -30.13 -9.45 3.40
CA LYS A 200 -29.83 -10.50 4.38
C LYS A 200 -28.52 -11.22 4.06
N LYS A 201 -28.27 -11.53 2.79
CA LYS A 201 -27.04 -12.22 2.37
C LYS A 201 -25.80 -11.35 2.58
N VAL A 202 -25.87 -10.06 2.25
CA VAL A 202 -24.75 -9.14 2.47
C VAL A 202 -24.47 -8.95 3.96
N SER A 203 -25.48 -8.86 4.82
CA SER A 203 -25.27 -8.82 6.27
C SER A 203 -24.61 -10.11 6.79
N GLN A 204 -25.01 -11.28 6.29
CA GLN A 204 -24.37 -12.56 6.63
C GLN A 204 -22.89 -12.60 6.23
N LEU A 205 -22.57 -12.13 5.03
CA LEU A 205 -21.18 -12.01 4.55
C LEU A 205 -20.36 -11.05 5.43
N GLN A 206 -20.96 -10.00 6.00
CA GLN A 206 -20.27 -9.10 6.92
C GLN A 206 -19.96 -9.75 8.28
N THR A 207 -20.82 -10.63 8.80
CA THR A 207 -20.56 -11.37 10.06
C THR A 207 -19.50 -12.46 9.91
N GLU A 208 -19.34 -13.06 8.72
CA GLU A 208 -18.26 -14.01 8.42
C GLU A 208 -16.91 -13.33 8.14
N ILE A 209 -16.92 -12.02 7.85
CA ILE A 209 -15.71 -11.19 7.62
C ILE A 209 -15.22 -10.50 8.91
N LEU A 210 -15.90 -10.67 10.06
CA LEU A 210 -15.22 -10.35 11.32
C LEU A 210 -14.06 -11.35 11.47
N PRO A 211 -12.80 -10.89 11.48
CA PRO A 211 -11.69 -11.79 11.78
C PRO A 211 -12.01 -12.38 13.14
N THR A 212 -12.10 -13.71 13.12
CA THR A 212 -12.10 -14.54 14.32
C THR A 212 -11.05 -13.96 15.26
N VAL A 213 -11.52 -13.62 16.46
CA VAL A 213 -10.76 -13.27 17.66
C VAL A 213 -9.26 -13.53 17.51
N LEU A 214 -8.47 -12.45 17.61
CA LEU A 214 -7.04 -12.40 17.91
C LEU A 214 -6.51 -13.74 18.45
N SER A 215 -6.05 -14.59 17.54
CA SER A 215 -4.95 -15.49 17.87
C SER A 215 -3.83 -14.58 18.37
N SER A 216 -3.23 -14.89 19.52
CA SER A 216 -2.02 -14.16 19.92
C SER A 216 -1.02 -14.23 18.75
N PRO A 217 -0.42 -13.10 18.36
CA PRO A 217 0.50 -13.07 17.21
C PRO A 217 1.62 -14.08 17.45
N GLN A 218 1.81 -14.98 16.49
CA GLN A 218 2.77 -16.08 16.61
C GLN A 218 4.18 -15.62 16.23
N THR A 219 4.29 -14.52 15.48
CA THR A 219 5.55 -13.96 15.01
C THR A 219 5.70 -12.47 15.38
N VAL A 220 6.94 -12.01 15.43
CA VAL A 220 7.23 -10.58 15.67
C VAL A 220 6.73 -9.71 14.52
N ALA A 221 6.76 -10.21 13.28
CA ALA A 221 6.22 -9.52 12.12
C ALA A 221 4.70 -9.31 12.21
N GLU A 222 3.94 -10.32 12.67
CA GLU A 222 2.49 -10.21 12.88
C GLU A 222 2.17 -9.17 13.95
N TYR A 223 2.85 -9.23 15.09
CA TYR A 223 2.66 -8.26 16.16
C TYR A 223 2.93 -6.83 15.70
N LEU A 224 4.06 -6.61 15.02
CA LEU A 224 4.42 -5.29 14.52
C LEU A 224 3.36 -4.77 13.54
N ASN A 225 2.87 -5.62 12.62
CA ASN A 225 1.80 -5.26 11.70
C ASN A 225 0.49 -4.90 12.42
N GLU A 226 0.09 -5.67 13.42
CA GLU A 226 -1.08 -5.34 14.25
C GLU A 226 -0.90 -4.02 14.99
N ARG A 227 0.30 -3.78 15.53
CA ARG A 227 0.61 -2.55 16.24
C ARG A 227 0.59 -1.35 15.31
N TYR A 228 1.13 -1.48 14.09
CA TYR A 228 1.06 -0.45 13.07
C TYR A 228 -0.40 -0.13 12.71
N LEU A 229 -1.24 -1.16 12.53
CA LEU A 229 -2.66 -0.99 12.27
C LEU A 229 -3.38 -0.31 13.44
N GLN A 230 -3.07 -0.66 14.69
CA GLN A 230 -3.66 -0.01 15.87
C GLN A 230 -3.31 1.48 15.93
N LEU A 231 -2.05 1.84 15.66
CA LEU A 231 -1.60 3.24 15.62
C LEU A 231 -2.31 4.04 14.52
N LEU A 232 -2.61 3.41 13.37
CA LEU A 232 -3.37 4.06 12.30
C LEU A 232 -4.88 4.13 12.59
N LYS A 233 -5.44 3.15 13.32
CA LYS A 233 -6.88 3.04 13.62
C LYS A 233 -7.35 3.87 14.82
N GLN A 234 -6.46 4.34 15.71
CA GLN A 234 -6.87 5.20 16.82
C GLN A 234 -7.54 6.49 16.31
N GLU A 235 -8.78 6.72 16.78
CA GLU A 235 -9.76 7.79 16.52
C GLU A 235 -9.64 8.71 15.27
N SER A 236 -10.79 8.80 14.60
CA SER A 236 -11.13 9.66 13.47
C SER A 236 -10.96 11.14 13.79
N MET A 237 -9.92 11.76 13.24
CA MET A 237 -9.85 13.21 13.07
C MET A 237 -9.74 13.47 11.57
N GLU A 238 -10.69 14.22 11.04
CA GLU A 238 -10.94 14.39 9.60
C GLU A 238 -9.87 15.23 8.87
N ASP A 239 -8.92 15.82 9.60
CA ASP A 239 -7.96 16.79 9.08
C ASP A 239 -6.63 16.17 8.59
N ALA A 240 -6.01 16.76 7.55
CA ALA A 240 -4.78 16.28 6.90
C ALA A 240 -3.59 16.24 7.86
N ASP A 241 -3.46 17.25 8.70
CA ASP A 241 -2.34 17.39 9.64
C ASP A 241 -2.36 16.30 10.71
N SER A 242 -3.54 15.85 11.12
CA SER A 242 -3.69 14.73 12.06
C SER A 242 -3.21 13.41 11.46
N VAL A 243 -3.50 13.15 10.18
CA VAL A 243 -3.03 11.93 9.50
C VAL A 243 -1.52 11.96 9.30
N LEU A 244 -0.94 13.12 8.94
CA LEU A 244 0.52 13.28 8.88
C LEU A 244 1.18 13.00 10.23
N GLN A 245 0.63 13.53 11.31
CA GLN A 245 1.14 13.29 12.66
C GLN A 245 1.10 11.80 13.06
N LYS A 246 0.07 11.05 12.65
CA LYS A 246 -0.01 9.60 12.86
C LYS A 246 1.05 8.85 12.06
N ILE A 247 1.28 9.23 10.80
CA ILE A 247 2.34 8.66 9.97
C ILE A 247 3.70 8.92 10.61
N ASP A 248 3.96 10.12 11.11
CA ASP A 248 5.21 10.46 11.79
C ASP A 248 5.39 9.68 13.09
N THR A 249 4.31 9.48 13.86
CA THR A 249 4.30 8.63 15.06
C THR A 249 4.61 7.17 14.72
N LEU A 250 3.99 6.66 13.66
CA LEU A 250 4.25 5.31 13.17
C LEU A 250 5.70 5.18 12.68
N LYS A 251 6.22 6.16 11.94
CA LYS A 251 7.60 6.19 11.47
C LYS A 251 8.60 6.18 12.63
N ASP A 252 8.36 6.98 13.68
CA ASP A 252 9.18 6.96 14.91
C ASP A 252 9.17 5.57 15.57
N TYR A 253 8.00 4.91 15.61
CA TYR A 253 7.90 3.55 16.13
C TYR A 253 8.70 2.54 15.26
N VAL A 254 8.58 2.61 13.93
CA VAL A 254 9.34 1.74 13.00
C VAL A 254 10.85 2.00 13.10
N LEU A 255 11.27 3.26 13.30
CA LEU A 255 12.69 3.60 13.53
C LEU A 255 13.23 3.00 14.84
N LYS A 256 12.42 2.91 15.89
CA LYS A 256 12.80 2.18 17.12
C LYS A 256 12.95 0.69 16.88
N VAL A 257 12.09 0.09 16.05
CA VAL A 257 12.26 -1.31 15.61
C VAL A 257 13.55 -1.48 14.81
N MET A 258 13.88 -0.55 13.91
CA MET A 258 15.15 -0.57 13.17
C MET A 258 16.36 -0.47 14.11
N THR A 259 16.28 0.36 15.14
CA THR A 259 17.32 0.48 16.17
C THR A 259 17.48 -0.83 16.95
N LEU A 260 16.38 -1.53 17.27
CA LEU A 260 16.41 -2.85 17.90
C LEU A 260 17.15 -3.86 17.01
N VAL A 261 16.75 -3.97 15.75
CA VAL A 261 17.31 -4.92 14.78
C VAL A 261 18.81 -4.70 14.56
N THR A 262 19.22 -3.44 14.38
CA THR A 262 20.65 -3.09 14.22
C THR A 262 21.47 -3.39 15.48
N THR A 263 20.90 -3.17 16.67
CA THR A 263 21.56 -3.53 17.94
C THR A 263 21.70 -5.05 18.11
N LEU A 264 20.68 -5.82 17.73
CA LEU A 264 20.75 -7.30 17.73
C LEU A 264 21.83 -7.82 16.78
N GLN A 265 21.91 -7.26 15.57
CA GLN A 265 22.95 -7.60 14.60
C GLN A 265 24.34 -7.30 15.17
N ARG A 266 24.53 -6.13 15.78
CA ARG A 266 25.79 -5.76 16.41
C ARG A 266 26.18 -6.72 17.52
N ASN A 267 25.22 -7.18 18.34
CA ASN A 267 25.50 -8.17 19.38
C ASN A 267 25.94 -9.52 18.82
N HIS A 268 25.36 -9.95 17.70
CA HIS A 268 25.79 -11.18 17.03
C HIS A 268 27.24 -11.06 16.54
N GLU A 269 27.59 -9.92 15.92
CA GLU A 269 28.97 -9.64 15.48
C GLU A 269 29.96 -9.61 16.65
N LEU A 270 29.63 -8.91 17.74
CA LEU A 270 30.47 -8.84 18.94
C LEU A 270 30.70 -10.24 19.53
N ARG A 271 29.65 -11.06 19.64
CA ARG A 271 29.77 -12.45 20.15
C ARG A 271 30.63 -13.32 19.25
N SER A 272 30.51 -13.18 17.93
CA SER A 272 31.36 -13.88 16.96
C SER A 272 32.83 -13.48 17.11
N GLN A 273 33.12 -12.18 17.24
CA GLN A 273 34.48 -11.67 17.45
C GLN A 273 35.08 -12.11 18.79
N ILE A 274 34.27 -12.16 19.87
CA ILE A 274 34.68 -12.71 21.17
C ILE A 274 35.05 -14.18 21.04
N ALA A 275 34.19 -15.00 20.42
CA ALA A 275 34.45 -16.43 20.23
C ALA A 275 35.73 -16.67 19.42
N LEU A 276 35.98 -15.83 18.42
CA LEU A 276 37.18 -15.89 17.61
C LEU A 276 38.44 -15.56 18.42
N ALA A 277 38.43 -14.50 19.23
CA ALA A 277 39.53 -14.16 20.11
C ALA A 277 39.77 -15.23 21.19
N GLN A 278 38.71 -15.83 21.73
CA GLN A 278 38.78 -16.98 22.64
C GLN A 278 39.41 -18.20 21.99
N THR A 279 39.13 -18.45 20.71
CA THR A 279 39.77 -19.52 19.93
C THR A 279 41.28 -19.29 19.84
N ILE A 280 41.73 -18.06 19.55
CA ILE A 280 43.17 -17.72 19.53
C ILE A 280 43.81 -17.91 20.91
N LEU A 281 43.16 -17.45 21.98
CA LEU A 281 43.66 -17.66 23.35
C LEU A 281 43.78 -19.14 23.69
N THR A 282 42.80 -19.95 23.30
CA THR A 282 42.80 -21.39 23.54
C THR A 282 43.95 -22.06 22.78
N ILE A 283 44.15 -21.73 21.50
CA ILE A 283 45.26 -22.24 20.70
C ILE A 283 46.61 -21.94 21.36
N LEU A 284 46.82 -20.68 21.80
CA LEU A 284 48.06 -20.25 22.44
C LEU A 284 48.25 -20.95 23.78
N HIS A 285 47.20 -21.01 24.60
CA HIS A 285 47.23 -21.63 25.92
C HIS A 285 47.51 -23.14 25.82
N THR A 286 46.78 -23.87 24.96
CA THR A 286 47.01 -25.30 24.74
C THR A 286 48.43 -25.57 24.23
N ASN A 287 48.97 -24.74 23.35
CA ASN A 287 50.36 -24.87 22.91
C ASN A 287 51.37 -24.66 24.05
N GLU A 288 51.14 -23.68 24.93
CA GLU A 288 52.02 -23.41 26.07
C GLU A 288 52.10 -24.60 27.04
N HIS A 289 51.00 -25.32 27.21
CA HIS A 289 50.84 -26.47 28.12
C HIS A 289 51.26 -27.82 27.52
N GLN A 290 51.61 -27.88 26.23
CA GLN A 290 52.14 -29.11 25.63
C GLN A 290 53.50 -29.48 26.23
N VAL A 291 53.62 -30.73 26.70
CA VAL A 291 54.86 -31.29 27.27
C VAL A 291 55.85 -31.66 26.15
N THR A 292 55.34 -32.17 25.02
CA THR A 292 56.10 -32.49 23.80
C THR A 292 55.36 -31.95 22.57
N GLY A 293 56.09 -31.67 21.49
CA GLY A 293 55.48 -31.17 20.24
C GLY A 293 55.05 -29.70 20.27
N ARG A 294 55.58 -28.89 21.19
CA ARG A 294 55.30 -27.45 21.27
C ARG A 294 55.75 -26.75 19.99
N LYS A 295 54.78 -26.18 19.29
CA LYS A 295 54.97 -25.39 18.07
C LYS A 295 55.49 -23.97 18.34
N TYR A 296 56.35 -23.47 17.47
CA TYR A 296 56.72 -22.04 17.44
C TYR A 296 55.55 -21.19 16.91
N PHE A 297 55.58 -19.88 17.15
CA PHE A 297 54.50 -18.96 16.82
C PHE A 297 54.16 -18.95 15.32
N LEU A 298 55.16 -18.97 14.45
CA LEU A 298 54.94 -19.06 12.99
C LEU A 298 54.29 -20.38 12.58
N GLU A 299 54.65 -21.50 13.23
CA GLU A 299 54.02 -22.80 13.00
C GLU A 299 52.57 -22.83 13.53
N LEU A 300 52.30 -22.18 14.67
CA LEU A 300 50.94 -22.02 15.18
C LEU A 300 50.07 -21.20 14.23
N LEU A 301 50.63 -20.13 13.68
CA LEU A 301 49.96 -19.28 12.71
C LEU A 301 49.64 -20.06 11.43
N GLN A 302 50.59 -20.82 10.90
CA GLN A 302 50.38 -21.65 9.72
C GLN A 302 49.31 -22.74 9.94
N ASN A 303 49.28 -23.35 11.13
CA ASN A 303 48.29 -24.40 11.43
C ASN A 303 46.89 -23.86 11.77
N ASN A 304 46.73 -22.56 11.99
CA ASN A 304 45.46 -21.92 12.34
C ASN A 304 45.25 -20.64 11.51
N GLU A 305 45.70 -20.67 10.26
CA GLU A 305 45.86 -19.49 9.41
C GLU A 305 44.56 -18.69 9.27
N ASP A 306 43.43 -19.36 9.08
CA ASP A 306 42.13 -18.71 8.90
C ASP A 306 41.67 -17.97 10.17
N SER A 307 41.76 -18.62 11.34
CA SER A 307 41.42 -18.01 12.62
C SER A 307 42.30 -16.80 12.91
N PHE A 308 43.60 -16.89 12.62
CA PHE A 308 44.52 -15.76 12.80
C PHE A 308 44.23 -14.63 11.80
N LYS A 309 44.02 -14.92 10.51
CA LYS A 309 43.68 -13.90 9.51
C LYS A 309 42.41 -13.14 9.90
N LEU A 310 41.38 -13.87 10.30
CA LEU A 310 40.12 -13.29 10.75
C LEU A 310 40.30 -12.48 12.04
N PHE A 311 41.13 -12.94 12.99
CA PHE A 311 41.44 -12.19 14.21
C PHE A 311 42.11 -10.86 13.87
N ILE A 312 43.18 -10.91 13.07
CA ILE A 312 43.96 -9.74 12.66
C ILE A 312 43.10 -8.74 11.86
N ALA A 313 42.21 -9.24 10.99
CA ALA A 313 41.32 -8.40 10.20
C ALA A 313 40.28 -7.63 11.04
N ASN A 314 39.97 -8.10 12.25
CA ASN A 314 39.03 -7.45 13.17
C ASN A 314 39.70 -6.54 14.22
N LEU A 315 41.04 -6.53 14.31
CA LEU A 315 41.76 -5.62 15.21
C LEU A 315 41.75 -4.18 14.68
N GLU A 316 41.84 -3.23 15.62
CA GLU A 316 42.16 -1.83 15.32
C GLU A 316 43.46 -1.69 14.53
N GLU A 317 43.57 -0.64 13.73
CA GLU A 317 44.64 -0.48 12.75
C GLU A 317 46.05 -0.49 13.40
N ASP A 318 46.22 0.19 14.52
CA ASP A 318 47.51 0.25 15.23
C ASP A 318 47.90 -1.10 15.82
N SER A 319 46.94 -1.80 16.46
CA SER A 319 47.15 -3.16 16.99
C SER A 319 47.48 -4.15 15.88
N ARG A 320 46.79 -4.04 14.74
CA ARG A 320 47.03 -4.86 13.55
C ARG A 320 48.44 -4.66 13.00
N ARG A 321 48.88 -3.41 12.84
CA ARG A 321 50.24 -3.08 12.36
C ARG A 321 51.31 -3.64 13.30
N GLU A 322 51.12 -3.52 14.61
CA GLU A 322 52.10 -4.01 15.59
C GLU A 322 52.21 -5.54 15.60
N VAL A 323 51.08 -6.27 15.49
CA VAL A 323 51.13 -7.74 15.33
C VAL A 323 51.83 -8.14 14.03
N LEU A 324 51.51 -7.49 12.91
CA LEU A 324 52.14 -7.79 11.61
C LEU A 324 53.64 -7.50 11.63
N LYS A 325 54.07 -6.42 12.29
CA LYS A 325 55.48 -6.08 12.49
C LYS A 325 56.20 -7.16 13.29
N LYS A 326 55.62 -7.66 14.39
CA LYS A 326 56.21 -8.77 15.17
C LYS A 326 56.26 -10.08 14.37
N ILE A 327 55.25 -10.36 13.54
CA ILE A 327 55.26 -11.51 12.61
C ILE A 327 56.39 -11.36 11.58
N ASP A 328 56.60 -10.17 11.01
CA ASP A 328 57.64 -9.93 10.02
C ASP A 328 59.05 -10.03 10.64
N GLN A 329 59.22 -9.52 11.86
CA GLN A 329 60.45 -9.69 12.64
C GLN A 329 60.78 -11.18 12.90
N LEU A 330 59.76 -12.03 13.10
CA LEU A 330 59.96 -13.48 13.22
C LEU A 330 60.30 -14.15 11.88
N LYS A 331 59.81 -13.62 10.75
CA LYS A 331 60.12 -14.15 9.40
C LYS A 331 61.49 -13.70 8.89
N LYS A 332 61.91 -12.48 9.24
CA LYS A 332 63.15 -11.82 8.80
C LYS A 332 63.80 -11.11 9.99
N PRO A 333 64.51 -11.83 10.86
CA PRO A 333 65.19 -11.20 12.00
C PRO A 333 66.30 -10.26 11.50
N ASP A 334 66.34 -9.03 12.02
CA ASP A 334 67.37 -8.03 11.69
C ASP A 334 68.77 -8.49 12.13
N GLY A 335 69.85 -7.92 11.56
CA GLY A 335 71.23 -8.35 11.83
C GLY A 335 71.66 -8.35 13.31
N TYR A 336 71.07 -7.49 14.14
CA TYR A 336 71.28 -7.48 15.60
C TYR A 336 70.48 -8.61 16.30
N GLN A 337 69.32 -8.99 15.76
CA GLN A 337 68.49 -10.10 16.24
C GLN A 337 69.01 -11.47 15.80
N GLN A 338 69.74 -11.58 14.68
CA GLN A 338 70.45 -12.83 14.30
C GLN A 338 71.49 -13.24 15.36
N MET A 339 72.16 -12.26 15.99
CA MET A 339 73.16 -12.48 17.01
C MET A 339 72.55 -12.83 18.38
N SER A 340 71.40 -12.23 18.74
CA SER A 340 70.65 -12.63 19.95
C SER A 340 69.91 -13.95 19.78
N ALA A 341 69.38 -14.24 18.59
CA ALA A 341 68.70 -15.49 18.27
C ALA A 341 69.65 -16.69 18.34
N SER A 342 70.91 -16.54 17.94
CA SER A 342 71.93 -17.60 18.07
C SER A 342 72.31 -17.88 19.53
N ILE A 343 72.32 -16.87 20.41
CA ILE A 343 72.48 -17.05 21.87
C ILE A 343 71.21 -17.68 22.49
N GLN A 344 70.01 -17.29 22.04
CA GLN A 344 68.74 -17.83 22.51
C GLN A 344 68.49 -19.28 22.06
N TYR A 345 68.94 -19.67 20.87
CA TYR A 345 68.85 -21.04 20.34
C TYR A 345 69.77 -22.01 21.11
N VAL A 346 70.95 -21.54 21.52
CA VAL A 346 71.86 -22.27 22.42
C VAL A 346 71.36 -22.24 23.88
N GLY A 347 70.45 -21.36 24.25
CA GLY A 347 69.75 -21.38 25.55
C GLY A 347 68.51 -22.29 25.59
N SER A 348 67.82 -22.47 24.47
CA SER A 348 66.54 -23.22 24.41
C SER A 348 66.73 -24.74 24.53
N TRP A 349 67.82 -25.31 24.00
CA TRP A 349 68.14 -26.75 24.18
C TRP A 349 68.58 -27.08 25.62
N LEU A 350 69.26 -26.16 26.32
CA LEU A 350 69.74 -26.32 27.70
C LEU A 350 68.61 -26.23 28.72
N THR A 351 67.51 -25.56 28.35
CA THR A 351 66.31 -25.39 29.19
C THR A 351 65.20 -26.39 28.85
N ALA A 352 65.22 -27.05 27.69
CA ALA A 352 64.19 -27.99 27.24
C ALA A 352 64.06 -29.28 28.09
N LEU A 353 65.19 -29.85 28.55
CA LEU A 353 65.19 -31.07 29.38
C LEU A 353 64.70 -30.81 30.83
N PRO A 354 65.13 -29.74 31.53
CA PRO A 354 64.54 -29.35 32.82
C PRO A 354 63.09 -28.90 32.72
N ALA A 355 62.70 -28.16 31.67
CA ALA A 355 61.33 -27.65 31.53
C ALA A 355 60.29 -28.76 31.31
N SER A 356 60.63 -29.80 30.55
CA SER A 356 59.74 -30.94 30.30
C SER A 356 59.53 -31.81 31.55
N THR A 357 60.57 -32.00 32.36
CA THR A 357 60.48 -32.70 33.65
C THR A 357 59.77 -31.87 34.72
N MET A 358 59.98 -30.55 34.77
CA MET A 358 59.22 -29.64 35.67
C MET A 358 57.72 -29.62 35.34
N ARG A 359 57.34 -29.64 34.05
CA ARG A 359 55.91 -29.65 33.63
C ARG A 359 55.16 -30.93 33.97
N LEU A 360 55.85 -32.06 34.04
CA LEU A 360 55.26 -33.34 34.42
C LEU A 360 55.07 -33.49 35.93
N THR A 361 55.77 -32.67 36.74
CA THR A 361 55.89 -32.88 38.19
C THR A 361 55.37 -31.73 39.05
N MET A 362 55.19 -30.53 38.48
CA MET A 362 54.74 -29.34 39.21
C MET A 362 53.29 -28.96 38.91
N SER A 363 52.60 -28.37 39.90
CA SER A 363 51.26 -27.78 39.75
C SER A 363 51.27 -26.53 38.86
N GLU A 364 50.14 -26.20 38.23
CA GLU A 364 50.00 -25.06 37.30
C GLU A 364 50.55 -23.74 37.86
N GLN A 365 50.23 -23.41 39.12
CA GLN A 365 50.71 -22.18 39.77
C GLN A 365 52.24 -22.09 39.84
N THR A 366 52.92 -23.23 39.96
CA THR A 366 54.39 -23.29 40.06
C THR A 366 55.03 -23.22 38.67
N GLN A 367 54.35 -23.75 37.65
CA GLN A 367 54.81 -23.65 36.26
C GLN A 367 54.76 -22.19 35.76
N ASP A 368 53.70 -21.45 36.08
CA ASP A 368 53.56 -20.04 35.71
C ASP A 368 54.64 -19.15 36.36
N ALA A 369 54.97 -19.42 37.63
CA ALA A 369 56.04 -18.71 38.34
C ALA A 369 57.42 -18.95 37.69
N VAL A 370 57.72 -20.17 37.24
CA VAL A 370 59.00 -20.51 36.60
C VAL A 370 59.08 -19.92 35.19
N ILE A 371 57.98 -19.93 34.42
CA ILE A 371 57.92 -19.31 33.08
C ILE A 371 58.24 -17.81 33.15
N SER A 372 57.87 -17.13 34.24
CA SER A 372 58.14 -15.69 34.44
C SER A 372 59.62 -15.33 34.64
N ILE A 373 60.49 -16.32 34.93
CA ILE A 373 61.91 -16.12 35.28
C ILE A 373 62.84 -16.46 34.09
N LEU A 374 62.34 -17.14 33.06
CA LEU A 374 63.13 -17.52 31.87
C LEU A 374 63.36 -16.31 30.93
N PRO A 375 64.52 -16.22 30.26
CA PRO A 375 64.79 -15.16 29.29
C PRO A 375 63.79 -15.22 28.13
N GLN A 376 63.08 -14.11 27.88
CA GLN A 376 62.07 -14.03 26.83
C GLN A 376 62.72 -14.18 25.44
N THR A 377 62.34 -15.24 24.72
CA THR A 377 62.63 -15.37 23.29
C THR A 377 61.67 -14.51 22.48
N LEU A 378 62.08 -14.08 21.27
CA LEU A 378 61.18 -13.36 20.35
C LEU A 378 59.87 -14.13 20.08
N ASP A 379 59.93 -15.46 20.07
CA ASP A 379 58.76 -16.35 19.99
C ASP A 379 57.82 -16.18 21.19
N SER A 380 58.37 -16.20 22.40
CA SER A 380 57.61 -16.05 23.65
C SER A 380 57.03 -14.64 23.78
N GLU A 381 57.77 -13.62 23.34
CA GLU A 381 57.30 -12.23 23.31
C GLU A 381 56.11 -12.06 22.36
N CYS A 382 56.18 -12.64 21.16
CA CYS A 382 55.09 -12.57 20.19
C CYS A 382 53.83 -13.31 20.68
N LYS A 383 54.00 -14.50 21.27
CA LYS A 383 52.89 -15.25 21.91
C LYS A 383 52.26 -14.46 23.05
N ALA A 384 53.07 -13.90 23.95
CA ALA A 384 52.59 -13.09 25.07
C ALA A 384 51.86 -11.83 24.60
N TYR A 385 52.39 -11.15 23.57
CA TYR A 385 51.75 -9.97 23.00
C TYR A 385 50.38 -10.29 22.40
N VAL A 386 50.28 -11.32 21.55
CA VAL A 386 48.99 -11.72 20.97
C VAL A 386 48.00 -12.20 22.03
N LYS A 387 48.47 -12.90 23.07
CA LYS A 387 47.65 -13.30 24.21
C LYS A 387 47.10 -12.07 24.95
N SER A 388 47.95 -11.12 25.31
CA SER A 388 47.53 -9.86 25.94
C SER A 388 46.53 -9.10 25.07
N LEU A 389 46.81 -9.01 23.77
CA LEU A 389 45.94 -8.31 22.82
C LEU A 389 44.57 -8.99 22.70
N ALA A 390 44.52 -10.31 22.59
CA ALA A 390 43.27 -11.06 22.54
C ALA A 390 42.47 -10.93 23.85
N THR A 391 43.13 -10.92 25.01
CA THR A 391 42.48 -10.69 26.31
C THR A 391 41.89 -9.27 26.41
N SER A 392 42.66 -8.24 26.06
CA SER A 392 42.17 -6.85 26.04
C SER A 392 41.03 -6.68 25.03
N TYR A 393 41.14 -7.31 23.86
CA TYR A 393 40.10 -7.28 22.83
C TYR A 393 38.79 -7.92 23.31
N ILE A 394 38.84 -9.11 23.94
CA ILE A 394 37.67 -9.74 24.56
C ILE A 394 37.05 -8.84 25.62
N HIS A 395 37.88 -8.22 26.47
CA HIS A 395 37.38 -7.33 27.52
C HIS A 395 36.62 -6.13 26.94
N ASN A 396 37.20 -5.45 25.94
CA ASN A 396 36.59 -4.29 25.28
C ASN A 396 35.29 -4.68 24.55
N LEU A 397 35.30 -5.78 23.79
CA LEU A 397 34.10 -6.30 23.13
C LEU A 397 33.03 -6.72 24.14
N GLY A 398 33.42 -7.30 25.27
CA GLY A 398 32.52 -7.68 26.36
C GLY A 398 31.85 -6.46 27.01
N GLN A 399 32.60 -5.38 27.23
CA GLN A 399 32.02 -4.11 27.71
C GLN A 399 31.01 -3.55 26.70
N ALA A 400 31.35 -3.52 25.40
CA ALA A 400 30.44 -3.06 24.35
C ALA A 400 29.19 -3.95 24.25
N LEU A 401 29.34 -5.27 24.37
CA LEU A 401 28.23 -6.22 24.37
C LEU A 401 27.28 -5.97 25.54
N ASN A 402 27.82 -5.78 26.75
CA ASN A 402 27.01 -5.48 27.94
C ASN A 402 26.25 -4.16 27.78
N GLN A 403 26.89 -3.12 27.26
CA GLN A 403 26.24 -1.83 26.97
C GLN A 403 25.08 -1.99 25.98
N ASN A 404 25.28 -2.75 24.91
CA ASN A 404 24.22 -3.02 23.93
C ASN A 404 23.11 -3.90 24.51
N GLU A 405 23.41 -4.89 25.35
CA GLU A 405 22.39 -5.71 26.03
C GLU A 405 21.51 -4.86 26.96
N ASP A 406 22.08 -3.87 27.64
CA ASP A 406 21.30 -2.92 28.45
C ASP A 406 20.46 -1.98 27.60
N GLN A 407 20.96 -1.55 26.43
CA GLN A 407 20.16 -0.81 25.44
C GLN A 407 19.01 -1.66 24.87
N LEU A 408 19.26 -2.94 24.54
CA LEU A 408 18.24 -3.87 24.07
C LEU A 408 17.12 -4.03 25.08
N LYS A 409 17.44 -4.24 26.37
CA LYS A 409 16.41 -4.35 27.43
C LYS A 409 15.52 -3.11 27.48
N LYS A 410 16.10 -1.91 27.35
CA LYS A 410 15.35 -0.64 27.32
C LYS A 410 14.46 -0.54 26.08
N LEU A 411 14.98 -0.89 24.90
CA LEU A 411 14.23 -0.87 23.63
C LEU A 411 13.08 -1.88 23.63
N ILE A 412 13.34 -3.12 24.05
CA ILE A 412 12.33 -4.19 24.14
C ILE A 412 11.19 -3.76 25.06
N LYS A 413 11.51 -3.25 26.26
CA LYS A 413 10.50 -2.76 27.21
C LYS A 413 9.66 -1.62 26.64
N THR A 414 10.28 -0.74 25.85
CA THR A 414 9.59 0.38 25.21
C THR A 414 8.67 -0.11 24.08
N LEU A 415 9.16 -1.01 23.23
CA LEU A 415 8.43 -1.53 22.08
C LEU A 415 7.29 -2.46 22.49
N SER A 416 7.43 -3.20 23.59
CA SER A 416 6.40 -4.12 24.09
C SER A 416 5.27 -3.44 24.85
N ALA A 417 5.45 -2.18 25.25
CA ALA A 417 4.46 -1.43 26.04
C ALA A 417 3.93 -2.23 27.26
N GLY A 418 4.75 -3.10 27.85
CA GLY A 418 4.40 -3.95 29.00
C GLY A 418 3.72 -5.29 28.66
N GLN A 419 3.62 -5.68 27.39
CA GLN A 419 3.07 -6.98 26.99
C GLN A 419 4.13 -8.09 27.10
N SER A 420 3.93 -8.98 28.07
CA SER A 420 4.91 -10.02 28.45
C SER A 420 5.16 -11.07 27.37
N GLU A 421 4.16 -11.40 26.53
CA GLU A 421 4.32 -12.36 25.44
C GLU A 421 5.21 -11.81 24.33
N PHE A 422 5.05 -10.52 23.98
CA PHE A 422 5.87 -9.90 22.96
C PHE A 422 7.30 -9.59 23.44
N GLU A 423 7.45 -9.24 24.72
CA GLU A 423 8.78 -9.14 25.32
C GLU A 423 9.56 -10.46 25.18
N LYS A 424 8.91 -11.61 25.39
CA LYS A 424 9.53 -12.93 25.15
C LYS A 424 9.90 -13.16 23.69
N LEU A 425 9.01 -12.82 22.76
CA LEU A 425 9.27 -12.96 21.32
C LEU A 425 10.47 -12.10 20.89
N LEU A 426 10.54 -10.85 21.34
CA LEU A 426 11.66 -9.95 21.06
C LEU A 426 12.98 -10.41 21.68
N THR A 427 12.95 -11.00 22.89
CA THR A 427 14.17 -11.52 23.52
C THR A 427 14.76 -12.73 22.80
N ASN A 428 13.94 -13.49 22.06
CA ASN A 428 14.36 -14.72 21.38
C ASN A 428 14.74 -14.51 19.90
N LEU A 429 14.81 -13.27 19.44
CA LEU A 429 14.83 -12.90 18.02
C LEU A 429 16.17 -13.15 17.27
N SER A 430 16.94 -14.18 17.61
CA SER A 430 18.32 -14.34 17.09
C SER A 430 18.41 -14.81 15.63
N ALA A 431 17.43 -15.56 15.12
CA ALA A 431 17.46 -16.14 13.78
C ALA A 431 16.78 -15.28 12.68
N GLU A 432 15.95 -14.32 13.06
CA GLU A 432 15.09 -13.54 12.13
C GLU A 432 15.59 -12.11 11.87
N VAL A 433 16.78 -11.75 12.34
CA VAL A 433 17.30 -10.37 12.31
C VAL A 433 17.40 -9.81 10.87
N LEU A 434 17.86 -10.61 9.90
CA LEU A 434 18.06 -10.16 8.52
C LEU A 434 16.73 -9.96 7.76
N PRO A 435 15.78 -10.92 7.74
CA PRO A 435 14.46 -10.69 7.15
C PRO A 435 13.71 -9.52 7.80
N LEU A 436 13.79 -9.39 9.13
CA LEU A 436 13.12 -8.31 9.85
C LEU A 436 13.73 -6.94 9.49
N ARG A 437 15.04 -6.86 9.28
CA ARG A 437 15.71 -5.64 8.82
C ARG A 437 15.16 -5.16 7.47
N ALA A 438 15.18 -6.03 6.47
CA ALA A 438 14.71 -5.70 5.13
C ALA A 438 13.22 -5.29 5.14
N ALA A 439 12.38 -5.99 5.91
CA ALA A 439 10.97 -5.63 6.08
C ALA A 439 10.79 -4.26 6.76
N THR A 440 11.63 -3.93 7.75
CA THR A 440 11.58 -2.64 8.45
C THR A 440 12.03 -1.50 7.55
N GLU A 441 13.13 -1.67 6.80
CA GLU A 441 13.61 -0.69 5.81
C GLU A 441 12.55 -0.42 4.74
N GLY A 442 11.94 -1.46 4.17
CA GLY A 442 10.84 -1.31 3.21
C GLY A 442 9.61 -0.61 3.81
N THR A 443 9.29 -0.89 5.09
CA THR A 443 8.20 -0.20 5.80
C THR A 443 8.49 1.30 5.93
N ILE A 444 9.71 1.70 6.27
CA ILE A 444 10.12 3.11 6.35
C ILE A 444 9.95 3.79 4.98
N ALA A 445 10.48 3.18 3.92
CA ALA A 445 10.37 3.72 2.56
C ALA A 445 8.90 3.86 2.12
N SER A 446 8.08 2.85 2.42
CA SER A 446 6.65 2.89 2.10
C SER A 446 5.89 3.97 2.89
N LEU A 447 6.25 4.22 4.16
CA LEU A 447 5.64 5.29 4.95
C LEU A 447 6.05 6.67 4.43
N GLU A 448 7.27 6.83 3.93
CA GLU A 448 7.71 8.08 3.29
C GLU A 448 6.96 8.33 1.99
N ALA A 449 6.85 7.32 1.13
CA ALA A 449 6.04 7.40 -0.09
C ALA A 449 4.58 7.72 0.23
N TYR A 450 4.02 7.14 1.29
CA TYR A 450 2.68 7.48 1.74
C TYR A 450 2.56 8.94 2.20
N LYS A 451 3.54 9.45 2.96
CA LYS A 451 3.58 10.85 3.39
C LYS A 451 3.58 11.81 2.20
N GLN A 452 4.41 11.54 1.19
CA GLN A 452 4.47 12.31 -0.05
C GLN A 452 3.13 12.29 -0.80
N LEU A 453 2.50 11.11 -0.92
CA LEU A 453 1.19 10.96 -1.55
C LEU A 453 0.09 11.71 -0.79
N LEU A 454 0.15 11.75 0.54
CA LEU A 454 -0.83 12.46 1.35
C LEU A 454 -0.67 13.98 1.19
N GLN A 455 0.57 14.49 1.14
CA GLN A 455 0.84 15.89 0.83
C GLN A 455 0.36 16.26 -0.57
N LEU A 456 0.62 15.39 -1.55
CA LEU A 456 0.12 15.54 -2.92
C LEU A 456 -1.41 15.56 -2.96
N ALA A 457 -2.07 14.65 -2.23
CA ALA A 457 -3.53 14.59 -2.13
C ALA A 457 -4.11 15.88 -1.54
N SER A 458 -3.51 16.41 -0.47
CA SER A 458 -3.96 17.65 0.18
C SER A 458 -3.83 18.87 -0.73
N ASN A 459 -2.67 19.07 -1.36
CA ASN A 459 -2.46 20.16 -2.33
C ASN A 459 -3.47 20.05 -3.48
N ARG A 460 -3.70 18.84 -4.00
CA ARG A 460 -4.66 18.61 -5.08
C ARG A 460 -6.11 18.82 -4.67
N GLN A 461 -6.49 18.48 -3.45
CA GLN A 461 -7.85 18.71 -2.97
C GLN A 461 -8.17 20.21 -2.93
N GLU A 462 -7.21 21.05 -2.58
CA GLU A 462 -7.36 22.51 -2.63
C GLU A 462 -7.61 22.99 -4.08
N LYS A 463 -6.80 22.51 -5.03
CA LYS A 463 -6.96 22.83 -6.46
C LYS A 463 -8.27 22.32 -7.05
N LEU A 464 -8.71 21.12 -6.68
CA LEU A 464 -9.99 20.55 -7.10
C LEU A 464 -11.17 21.37 -6.57
N ARG A 465 -11.13 21.84 -5.31
CA ARG A 465 -12.15 22.75 -4.77
C ARG A 465 -12.20 24.06 -5.56
N GLU A 466 -11.05 24.58 -5.99
CA GLU A 466 -11.01 25.76 -6.83
C GLU A 466 -11.61 25.51 -8.22
N ILE A 467 -11.29 24.38 -8.86
CA ILE A 467 -11.89 23.94 -10.14
C ILE A 467 -13.41 23.82 -10.01
N GLU A 468 -13.92 23.21 -8.94
CA GLU A 468 -15.35 23.07 -8.69
C GLU A 468 -16.03 24.42 -8.44
N SER A 469 -15.42 25.29 -7.63
CA SER A 469 -15.93 26.65 -7.42
C SER A 469 -16.07 27.41 -8.75
N LEU A 470 -15.06 27.30 -9.63
CA LEU A 470 -15.09 27.88 -10.97
C LEU A 470 -16.14 27.24 -11.88
N ASP A 471 -16.31 25.92 -11.82
CA ASP A 471 -17.30 25.18 -12.60
C ASP A 471 -18.73 25.54 -12.20
N ILE A 472 -18.99 25.73 -10.89
CA ILE A 472 -20.26 26.22 -10.36
C ILE A 472 -20.52 27.65 -10.86
N LYS A 473 -19.51 28.54 -10.79
CA LYS A 473 -19.61 29.93 -11.29
C LYS A 473 -19.88 29.96 -12.80
N ALA A 474 -19.20 29.13 -13.58
CA ALA A 474 -19.42 29.00 -15.01
C ALA A 474 -20.81 28.43 -15.32
N ALA A 475 -21.28 27.44 -14.56
CA ALA A 475 -22.64 26.89 -14.71
C ALA A 475 -23.72 27.95 -14.41
N ALA A 476 -23.54 28.73 -13.34
CA ALA A 476 -24.44 29.82 -12.98
C ALA A 476 -24.45 30.94 -14.03
N PHE A 477 -23.29 31.29 -14.59
CA PHE A 477 -23.20 32.24 -15.71
C PHE A 477 -23.96 31.72 -16.94
N LEU A 478 -23.78 30.46 -17.29
CA LEU A 478 -24.49 29.85 -18.43
C LEU A 478 -25.99 29.74 -18.18
N SER A 479 -26.45 29.42 -16.96
CA SER A 479 -27.89 29.37 -16.68
C SER A 479 -28.55 30.76 -16.74
N ALA A 480 -27.83 31.81 -16.34
CA ALA A 480 -28.32 33.19 -16.39
C ALA A 480 -28.32 33.77 -17.81
N HIS A 481 -27.33 33.42 -18.65
CA HIS A 481 -27.10 34.10 -19.92
C HIS A 481 -27.28 33.21 -21.18
N ASP A 482 -27.25 31.88 -21.11
CA ASP A 482 -27.49 30.95 -22.25
C ASP A 482 -29.00 30.78 -22.59
N SER A 483 -29.71 31.91 -22.67
CA SER A 483 -31.13 31.96 -22.97
C SER A 483 -31.43 31.60 -24.44
N PHE A 484 -32.69 31.24 -24.71
CA PHE A 484 -33.18 30.94 -26.08
C PHE A 484 -32.84 32.06 -27.08
N LEU A 485 -32.87 33.33 -26.65
CA LEU A 485 -32.53 34.48 -27.49
C LEU A 485 -31.06 34.51 -27.88
N ILE A 486 -30.13 34.13 -27.00
CA ILE A 486 -28.69 34.03 -27.33
C ILE A 486 -28.45 32.88 -28.31
N LYS A 487 -29.16 31.75 -28.14
CA LYS A 487 -29.11 30.61 -29.08
C LYS A 487 -29.64 30.98 -30.46
N LEU A 488 -30.71 31.76 -30.52
CA LEU A 488 -31.28 32.30 -31.76
C LEU A 488 -30.33 33.31 -32.43
N CYS A 489 -29.71 34.21 -31.66
CA CYS A 489 -28.71 35.16 -32.18
C CYS A 489 -27.47 34.44 -32.73
N LYS A 490 -27.01 33.37 -32.07
CA LYS A 490 -25.91 32.52 -32.56
C LYS A 490 -26.26 31.76 -33.84
N PHE A 491 -27.51 31.32 -33.99
CA PHE A 491 -27.97 30.71 -35.23
C PHE A 491 -28.05 31.75 -36.36
N LEU A 492 -28.58 32.94 -36.08
CA LEU A 492 -28.70 34.02 -37.06
C LEU A 492 -27.35 34.64 -37.46
N SER A 493 -26.36 34.68 -36.57
CA SER A 493 -25.02 35.20 -36.87
C SER A 493 -24.25 34.37 -37.90
N GLN A 494 -24.62 33.10 -38.11
CA GLN A 494 -24.09 32.26 -39.18
C GLN A 494 -24.53 32.71 -40.58
N PHE A 495 -25.65 33.43 -40.67
CA PHE A 495 -26.22 33.90 -41.93
C PHE A 495 -26.08 35.42 -42.11
N PHE A 496 -25.98 36.18 -41.01
CA PHE A 496 -25.96 37.65 -41.01
C PHE A 496 -24.95 38.18 -39.99
N GLY A 497 -23.86 38.81 -40.45
CA GLY A 497 -22.76 39.30 -39.60
C GLY A 497 -23.14 40.40 -38.60
N CYS A 498 -24.30 41.06 -38.76
CA CYS A 498 -24.80 42.09 -37.85
C CYS A 498 -25.35 41.55 -36.51
N PHE A 499 -25.49 40.22 -36.37
CA PHE A 499 -25.95 39.57 -35.12
C PHE A 499 -24.82 38.99 -34.26
N ALA A 500 -23.56 39.35 -34.55
CA ALA A 500 -22.41 39.05 -33.71
C ALA A 500 -22.42 39.93 -32.45
N ILE A 501 -23.18 39.52 -31.44
CA ILE A 501 -23.33 40.25 -30.18
C ILE A 501 -22.24 39.80 -29.20
N LYS A 502 -21.61 40.74 -28.50
CA LYS A 502 -20.52 40.51 -27.54
C LYS A 502 -20.88 39.48 -26.45
N GLU A 503 -22.15 39.41 -26.04
CA GLU A 503 -22.62 38.40 -25.08
C GLU A 503 -22.59 36.96 -25.64
N VAL A 504 -22.79 36.77 -26.96
CA VAL A 504 -22.69 35.43 -27.60
C VAL A 504 -21.25 34.90 -27.53
N GLU A 505 -20.28 35.77 -27.78
CA GLU A 505 -18.85 35.43 -27.71
C GLU A 505 -18.42 35.11 -26.26
N GLN A 506 -18.90 35.88 -25.29
CA GLN A 506 -18.66 35.62 -23.86
C GLN A 506 -19.25 34.27 -23.42
N VAL A 507 -20.47 33.92 -23.83
CA VAL A 507 -21.09 32.62 -23.55
C VAL A 507 -20.29 31.47 -24.15
N ASP A 508 -19.79 31.61 -25.38
CA ASP A 508 -18.98 30.58 -26.03
C ASP A 508 -17.63 30.37 -25.33
N VAL A 509 -16.97 31.44 -24.88
CA VAL A 509 -15.74 31.35 -24.09
C VAL A 509 -16.00 30.68 -22.73
N ILE A 510 -17.09 30.99 -22.03
CA ILE A 510 -17.42 30.34 -20.76
C ILE A 510 -17.78 28.85 -20.96
N LYS A 511 -18.46 28.48 -22.05
CA LYS A 511 -18.69 27.06 -22.41
C LYS A 511 -17.36 26.32 -22.60
N GLU A 512 -16.40 26.94 -23.29
CA GLU A 512 -15.08 26.35 -23.50
C GLU A 512 -14.28 26.26 -22.19
N ILE A 513 -14.36 27.27 -21.31
CA ILE A 513 -13.76 27.22 -19.97
C ILE A 513 -14.36 26.07 -19.15
N LYS A 514 -15.69 25.93 -19.12
CA LYS A 514 -16.37 24.82 -18.43
C LYS A 514 -15.91 23.46 -18.96
N ARG A 515 -15.80 23.31 -20.29
CA ARG A 515 -15.27 22.09 -20.92
C ARG A 515 -13.84 21.80 -20.48
N LYS A 516 -12.96 22.81 -20.47
CA LYS A 516 -11.57 22.69 -20.02
C LYS A 516 -11.46 22.37 -18.51
N LEU A 517 -12.33 22.93 -17.68
CA LEU A 517 -12.39 22.60 -16.24
C LEU A 517 -12.79 21.14 -16.02
N GLY A 518 -13.69 20.60 -16.85
CA GLY A 518 -14.04 19.17 -16.85
C GLY A 518 -12.86 18.27 -17.19
N LEU A 519 -12.16 18.55 -18.31
CA LEU A 519 -10.96 17.81 -18.69
C LEU A 519 -9.86 17.89 -17.62
N LEU A 520 -9.63 19.07 -17.05
CA LEU A 520 -8.64 19.25 -16.01
C LEU A 520 -8.98 18.43 -14.75
N ARG A 521 -10.28 18.34 -14.40
CA ARG A 521 -10.73 17.49 -13.29
C ARG A 521 -10.45 16.01 -13.56
N GLU A 522 -10.70 15.54 -14.78
CA GLU A 522 -10.41 14.17 -15.22
C GLU A 522 -8.90 13.88 -15.17
N GLU A 523 -8.07 14.75 -15.76
CA GLU A 523 -6.61 14.63 -15.74
C GLU A 523 -6.05 14.55 -14.30
N TYR A 524 -6.60 15.35 -13.38
CA TYR A 524 -6.22 15.33 -11.98
C TYR A 524 -6.57 14.01 -11.28
N HIS A 525 -7.76 13.48 -11.56
CA HIS A 525 -8.21 12.21 -11.01
C HIS A 525 -7.36 11.06 -11.55
N ASP A 526 -7.14 11.01 -12.85
CA ASP A 526 -6.39 9.94 -13.52
C ASP A 526 -4.93 9.89 -13.06
N PHE A 527 -4.27 11.05 -12.98
CA PHE A 527 -2.91 11.11 -12.44
C PHE A 527 -2.88 10.61 -11.00
N PHE A 528 -3.79 11.06 -10.13
CA PHE A 528 -3.77 10.66 -8.72
C PHE A 528 -4.05 9.16 -8.54
N MET A 529 -4.96 8.62 -9.35
CA MET A 529 -5.20 7.18 -9.38
C MET A 529 -3.96 6.40 -9.85
N LYS A 530 -3.20 6.94 -10.81
CA LYS A 530 -1.94 6.35 -11.27
C LYS A 530 -0.90 6.31 -10.14
N GLU A 531 -0.74 7.40 -9.39
CA GLU A 531 0.16 7.45 -8.22
C GLU A 531 -0.26 6.46 -7.11
N ILE A 532 -1.56 6.30 -6.86
CA ILE A 532 -2.07 5.27 -5.95
C ILE A 532 -1.73 3.86 -6.45
N GLU A 533 -1.86 3.58 -7.75
CA GLU A 533 -1.50 2.28 -8.32
C GLU A 533 0.01 2.04 -8.25
N THR A 534 0.85 3.05 -8.55
CA THR A 534 2.30 2.95 -8.38
C THR A 534 2.68 2.68 -6.92
N PHE A 535 2.02 3.34 -5.96
CA PHE A 535 2.19 3.03 -4.54
C PHE A 535 1.77 1.60 -4.20
N LYS A 536 0.66 1.12 -4.76
CA LYS A 536 0.24 -0.27 -4.57
C LYS A 536 1.31 -1.23 -5.12
N GLU A 537 1.88 -0.98 -6.28
CA GLU A 537 2.85 -1.90 -6.86
C GLU A 537 4.20 -1.90 -6.13
N THR A 538 4.64 -0.74 -5.63
CA THR A 538 5.98 -0.55 -5.04
C THR A 538 6.02 -0.70 -3.52
N SER A 539 4.89 -0.56 -2.82
CA SER A 539 4.86 -0.62 -1.36
C SER A 539 5.12 -2.04 -0.84
N THR A 540 6.01 -2.14 0.15
CA THR A 540 6.33 -3.39 0.87
C THR A 540 5.51 -3.57 2.15
N LEU A 541 4.49 -2.73 2.36
CA LEU A 541 3.62 -2.81 3.54
C LEU A 541 2.78 -4.09 3.49
N SER A 542 2.40 -4.59 4.67
CA SER A 542 1.44 -5.69 4.75
C SER A 542 0.12 -5.32 4.07
N LEU A 543 -0.53 -6.32 3.46
CA LEU A 543 -1.75 -6.13 2.67
C LEU A 543 -2.83 -5.36 3.45
N ASN A 544 -2.98 -5.65 4.74
CA ASN A 544 -3.94 -4.96 5.61
C ASN A 544 -3.60 -3.48 5.81
N LEU A 545 -2.34 -3.15 6.03
CA LEU A 545 -1.89 -1.76 6.22
C LEU A 545 -2.01 -0.97 4.92
N LYS A 546 -1.59 -1.59 3.82
CA LYS A 546 -1.69 -1.06 2.45
C LYS A 546 -3.15 -0.77 2.08
N ASN A 547 -4.05 -1.72 2.29
CA ASN A 547 -5.48 -1.53 2.01
C ASN A 547 -6.09 -0.44 2.88
N HIS A 548 -5.70 -0.34 4.16
CA HIS A 548 -6.16 0.73 5.04
C HIS A 548 -5.72 2.11 4.55
N ILE A 549 -4.44 2.25 4.18
CA ILE A 549 -3.84 3.49 3.66
C ILE A 549 -4.47 3.90 2.33
N VAL A 550 -4.58 2.97 1.38
CA VAL A 550 -5.22 3.22 0.08
C VAL A 550 -6.65 3.68 0.28
N LYS A 551 -7.42 3.01 1.14
CA LYS A 551 -8.80 3.39 1.43
C LYS A 551 -8.90 4.80 2.01
N GLN A 552 -7.96 5.21 2.88
CA GLN A 552 -7.93 6.59 3.39
C GLN A 552 -7.65 7.62 2.29
N LEU A 553 -6.70 7.33 1.39
CA LEU A 553 -6.39 8.20 0.24
C LEU A 553 -7.57 8.31 -0.73
N GLU A 554 -8.23 7.20 -1.05
CA GLU A 554 -9.40 7.16 -1.93
C GLU A 554 -10.60 7.92 -1.32
N MET A 555 -10.83 7.77 0.00
CA MET A 555 -11.87 8.54 0.71
C MET A 555 -11.59 10.05 0.70
N ARG A 556 -10.33 10.49 0.80
CA ARG A 556 -9.97 11.92 0.73
C ARG A 556 -10.06 12.51 -0.67
N ASN A 557 -9.78 11.71 -1.69
CA ASN A 557 -9.95 12.13 -3.09
C ASN A 557 -11.42 12.16 -3.53
N SER A 558 -12.33 11.66 -2.69
CA SER A 558 -13.77 11.78 -2.89
C SER A 558 -14.20 13.20 -2.54
N ILE A 559 -14.58 13.98 -3.55
CA ILE A 559 -14.96 15.38 -3.34
C ILE A 559 -16.32 15.44 -2.63
N ASN A 560 -16.37 16.09 -1.47
CA ASN A 560 -17.63 16.56 -0.90
C ASN A 560 -18.01 17.86 -1.62
N PRO A 561 -19.12 17.91 -2.36
CA PRO A 561 -19.53 19.13 -3.04
C PRO A 561 -19.75 20.21 -1.99
N GLY A 562 -18.93 21.26 -2.04
CA GLY A 562 -19.06 22.42 -1.16
C GLY A 562 -20.43 23.08 -1.31
N GLU A 563 -20.88 23.76 -0.26
CA GLU A 563 -22.16 24.47 -0.27
C GLU A 563 -22.27 25.41 -1.49
N PRO A 564 -23.44 25.43 -2.16
CA PRO A 564 -23.65 26.26 -3.33
C PRO A 564 -23.51 27.73 -2.95
N VAL A 565 -22.53 28.42 -3.53
CA VAL A 565 -22.37 29.88 -3.39
C VAL A 565 -23.55 30.56 -4.09
N THR A 566 -24.53 30.99 -3.31
CA THR A 566 -25.84 31.50 -3.78
C THR A 566 -25.84 32.97 -4.22
N ASN A 567 -24.71 33.68 -4.19
CA ASN A 567 -24.68 35.14 -4.36
C ASN A 567 -24.06 35.63 -5.69
N LEU A 568 -24.53 35.15 -6.84
CA LEU A 568 -24.07 35.64 -8.16
C LEU A 568 -25.18 36.12 -9.10
N LEU A 569 -26.45 36.10 -8.68
CA LEU A 569 -27.58 36.48 -9.53
C LEU A 569 -27.79 37.99 -9.71
N SER A 570 -26.87 38.85 -9.26
CA SER A 570 -27.01 40.32 -9.34
C SER A 570 -25.86 41.06 -10.03
N GLU A 571 -24.85 40.37 -10.59
CA GLU A 571 -23.69 41.02 -11.20
C GLU A 571 -23.82 41.21 -12.73
N ASP A 572 -23.25 42.32 -13.21
CA ASP A 572 -23.11 42.66 -14.64
C ASP A 572 -22.38 41.54 -15.41
N CYS A 573 -22.95 41.10 -16.54
CA CYS A 573 -22.44 40.03 -17.42
C CYS A 573 -20.94 40.19 -17.71
N THR A 574 -20.48 41.43 -17.95
CA THR A 574 -19.07 41.70 -18.25
C THR A 574 -18.16 41.46 -17.04
N ARG A 575 -18.62 41.77 -15.82
CA ARG A 575 -17.84 41.55 -14.58
C ARG A 575 -17.73 40.07 -14.25
N SER A 576 -18.84 39.33 -14.33
CA SER A 576 -18.87 37.88 -14.12
C SER A 576 -17.99 37.14 -15.13
N TYR A 577 -18.05 37.54 -16.41
CA TYR A 577 -17.17 37.03 -17.45
C TYR A 577 -15.68 37.26 -17.14
N THR A 578 -15.29 38.51 -16.82
CA THR A 578 -13.89 38.84 -16.52
C THR A 578 -13.38 38.08 -15.29
N ALA A 579 -14.19 37.95 -14.24
CA ALA A 579 -13.82 37.24 -13.02
C ALA A 579 -13.56 35.74 -13.27
N ILE A 580 -14.45 35.05 -13.99
CA ILE A 580 -14.28 33.62 -14.32
C ILE A 580 -13.05 33.43 -15.22
N THR A 581 -12.88 34.29 -16.22
CA THR A 581 -11.81 34.16 -17.22
C THR A 581 -10.44 34.41 -16.60
N GLN A 582 -10.27 35.49 -15.82
CA GLN A 582 -9.02 35.78 -15.12
C GLN A 582 -8.62 34.67 -14.14
N ARG A 583 -9.59 34.17 -13.37
CA ARG A 583 -9.32 33.11 -12.40
C ARG A 583 -8.99 31.78 -13.07
N PHE A 584 -9.64 31.44 -14.19
CA PHE A 584 -9.27 30.27 -15.00
C PHE A 584 -7.84 30.36 -15.54
N PHE A 585 -7.42 31.52 -16.07
CA PHE A 585 -6.06 31.67 -16.58
C PHE A 585 -5.00 31.65 -15.48
N LYS A 586 -5.30 32.25 -14.31
CA LYS A 586 -4.43 32.17 -13.13
C LYS A 586 -4.25 30.73 -12.67
N LEU A 587 -5.36 30.00 -12.50
CA LEU A 587 -5.33 28.58 -12.16
C LEU A 587 -4.50 27.78 -13.17
N ARG A 588 -4.70 28.01 -14.47
CA ARG A 588 -3.92 27.33 -15.54
C ARG A 588 -2.42 27.65 -15.48
N GLN A 589 -2.03 28.86 -15.09
CA GLN A 589 -0.64 29.24 -14.96
C GLN A 589 0.02 28.56 -13.75
N GLU A 590 -0.65 28.57 -12.60
CA GLU A 590 -0.22 27.87 -11.38
C GLU A 590 -0.06 26.35 -11.63
N LEU A 591 -0.98 25.76 -12.40
CA LEU A 591 -0.91 24.35 -12.78
C LEU A 591 0.28 24.02 -13.70
N SER A 592 0.61 24.94 -14.62
CA SER A 592 1.75 24.75 -15.53
C SER A 592 3.11 24.92 -14.84
N GLU A 593 3.16 25.56 -13.68
CA GLU A 593 4.38 25.69 -12.87
C GLU A 593 4.58 24.45 -11.99
N ASP A 594 3.52 23.96 -11.33
CA ASP A 594 3.54 22.70 -10.58
C ASP A 594 3.91 21.48 -11.46
N ASP A 595 3.40 21.39 -12.68
CA ASP A 595 3.74 20.29 -13.61
C ASP A 595 5.22 20.29 -14.02
N LYS A 596 5.89 21.45 -13.96
CA LYS A 596 7.33 21.57 -14.24
C LYS A 596 8.18 21.19 -13.03
N GLU A 597 7.75 21.54 -11.83
CA GLU A 597 8.41 21.09 -10.58
C GLU A 597 8.26 19.58 -10.41
N MET A 598 7.07 19.00 -10.63
CA MET A 598 6.84 17.55 -10.50
C MET A 598 7.65 16.71 -11.50
N ARG A 599 7.90 17.22 -12.72
CA ARG A 599 8.77 16.56 -13.71
C ARG A 599 10.26 16.63 -13.36
N ASN A 600 10.69 17.64 -12.62
CA ASN A 600 12.07 17.77 -12.18
C ASN A 600 12.37 16.88 -10.96
N ASP A 601 11.44 16.77 -10.02
CA ASP A 601 11.60 15.90 -8.83
C ASP A 601 11.55 14.40 -9.18
N SER A 602 10.73 14.02 -10.17
CA SER A 602 10.69 12.63 -10.68
C SER A 602 12.00 12.19 -11.36
N ASN A 603 12.82 13.14 -11.83
CA ASN A 603 14.11 12.85 -12.47
C ASN A 603 15.30 12.87 -11.49
N MET A 604 15.14 13.40 -10.27
CA MET A 604 16.20 13.36 -9.24
C MET A 604 16.19 12.07 -8.39
N GLY A 605 15.18 11.21 -8.52
CA GLY A 605 15.10 9.94 -7.79
C GLY A 605 15.67 8.70 -8.51
N ILE A 606 16.26 8.86 -9.71
CA ILE A 606 16.79 7.74 -10.54
C ILE A 606 18.32 7.82 -10.70
N LEU A 607 18.98 8.78 -10.05
CA LEU A 607 20.43 8.88 -9.99
C LEU A 607 20.89 8.99 -8.53
N ASP A 608 20.87 7.86 -7.82
CA ASP A 608 21.91 7.43 -6.87
C ASP A 608 21.74 5.95 -6.50
#